data_AF-A0AAV1DZY3-F1
#
_entry.id   AF-A0AAV1DZY3-F1
#
_cell.length_a   1.000
_cell.length_b   1.000
_cell.length_c   1.000
_cell.angle_alpha   90.00
_cell.angle_beta   90.00
_cell.angle_gamma   90.00
#
_symmetry.space_group_name_H-M   'P 1'
#
loop_
_entity.id
_entity.type
_entity.pdbx_description
1 polymer ?
#
loop_
_entity_poly.entity_id
_entity_poly.type
_entity_poly.pdbx_seq_one_letter_code
_entity_poly.pdbx_strand_id
1 'polypeptide(L)'
;MATKSHVLVLTLPAQGHINPLLQFSKLLASKGIIKVTIVTTRAVKTSQGDDSQLSELIKFESIPERINHGGEVPEISAHHQDPNKD
;
A
#
# COMPACT_ATOMS: atom_id res chain seq x y z
N MET A 1 21.62 -1.74 -24.31
CA MET A 1 21.50 -1.59 -22.84
C MET A 1 20.47 -2.60 -22.37
N ALA A 2 20.82 -3.52 -21.48
CA ALA A 2 19.84 -4.46 -20.93
C ALA A 2 18.89 -3.69 -19.99
N THR A 3 17.60 -3.65 -20.32
CA THR A 3 16.58 -3.05 -19.44
C THR A 3 16.35 -3.99 -18.26
N LYS A 4 16.69 -3.55 -17.05
CA LYS A 4 16.45 -4.31 -15.84
C LYS A 4 14.95 -4.24 -15.50
N SER A 5 14.24 -5.36 -15.60
CA SER A 5 12.81 -5.43 -15.32
C SER A 5 12.52 -5.11 -13.85
N HIS A 6 11.50 -4.28 -13.61
CA HIS A 6 11.06 -3.89 -12.27
C HIS A 6 9.56 -4.16 -12.14
N VAL A 7 9.20 -5.02 -11.18
CA VAL A 7 7.83 -5.43 -10.91
C VAL A 7 7.31 -4.73 -9.66
N LEU A 8 6.12 -4.16 -9.77
CA LEU A 8 5.34 -3.65 -8.63
C LEU A 8 4.33 -4.71 -8.19
N VAL A 9 4.32 -5.03 -6.91
CA VAL A 9 3.45 -6.04 -6.31
C VAL A 9 2.56 -5.34 -5.28
N LEU A 10 1.26 -5.27 -5.55
CA LEU A 10 0.28 -4.62 -4.68
C LEU A 10 -0.41 -5.65 -3.79
N THR A 11 -0.41 -5.44 -2.49
CA THR A 11 -1.04 -6.34 -1.51
C THR A 11 -2.03 -5.57 -0.64
N LEU A 12 -3.21 -6.16 -0.45
CA LEU A 12 -4.12 -5.71 0.61
C LEU A 12 -3.57 -6.15 1.98
N PRO A 13 -3.72 -5.32 3.03
CA PRO A 13 -3.18 -5.58 4.36
C PRO A 13 -4.08 -6.57 5.14
N ALA A 14 -4.24 -7.79 4.61
CA ALA A 14 -4.99 -8.84 5.27
C ALA A 14 -4.03 -9.94 5.75
N GLN A 15 -4.21 -10.37 7.00
CA GLN A 15 -3.40 -11.42 7.62
C GLN A 15 -3.48 -12.71 6.77
N GLY A 16 -2.33 -13.24 6.36
CA GLY A 16 -2.25 -14.41 5.47
C GLY A 16 -2.05 -14.10 3.98
N HIS A 17 -2.21 -12.86 3.50
CA HIS A 17 -1.97 -12.50 2.10
C HIS A 17 -0.53 -12.03 1.82
N ILE A 18 0.13 -11.40 2.79
CA ILE A 18 1.48 -10.87 2.63
C ILE A 18 2.51 -11.98 2.45
N ASN A 19 2.42 -13.07 3.23
CA ASN A 19 3.41 -14.15 3.18
C ASN A 19 3.43 -14.88 1.82
N PRO A 20 2.29 -15.32 1.25
CA PRO A 20 2.26 -15.88 -0.10
C PRO A 20 2.84 -14.93 -1.14
N LEU A 21 2.52 -13.63 -1.04
CA LEU A 21 2.97 -12.64 -2.02
C LEU A 21 4.45 -12.28 -1.86
N LEU A 22 4.99 -12.34 -0.64
CA LEU A 22 6.42 -12.24 -0.37
C LEU A 22 7.18 -13.45 -0.92
N GLN A 23 6.67 -14.67 -0.71
CA GLN A 23 7.27 -15.88 -1.30
C GLN A 23 7.25 -15.82 -2.83
N PHE A 24 6.15 -15.39 -3.42
CA PHE A 24 6.06 -15.13 -4.86
C PHE A 24 7.09 -14.08 -5.32
N SER A 25 7.25 -12.99 -4.56
CA SER A 25 8.23 -11.94 -4.87
C SER A 25 9.68 -12.45 -4.82
N LYS A 26 9.99 -13.36 -3.88
CA LYS A 26 11.29 -14.06 -3.84
C LYS A 26 11.51 -14.92 -5.08
N LEU A 27 10.48 -15.63 -5.54
CA LEU A 27 10.55 -16.43 -6.78
C LEU A 27 10.73 -15.56 -8.03
N LEU A 28 10.16 -14.35 -8.06
CA LEU A 28 10.41 -13.38 -9.13
C LEU A 28 11.85 -12.87 -9.10
N ALA A 29 12.32 -12.45 -7.92
CA ALA A 29 13.67 -11.93 -7.73
C ALA A 29 14.76 -12.98 -8.00
N SER A 30 14.46 -14.28 -7.85
CA SER A 30 15.41 -15.36 -8.15
C SER A 30 15.51 -15.72 -9.64
N LYS A 31 14.51 -15.35 -10.46
CA LYS A 31 14.53 -15.59 -11.92
C LYS A 31 15.20 -14.43 -12.65
N GLY A 32 16.54 -14.40 -12.57
CA GLY A 32 17.36 -13.34 -13.16
C GLY A 32 17.33 -12.04 -12.35
N ILE A 33 17.88 -10.95 -12.89
CA ILE A 33 18.00 -9.68 -12.13
C ILE A 33 16.70 -8.88 -12.21
N ILE A 34 15.61 -9.38 -11.60
CA ILE A 34 14.32 -8.68 -11.50
C ILE A 34 14.24 -7.94 -10.17
N LYS A 35 14.08 -6.61 -10.22
CA LYS A 35 13.80 -5.81 -9.02
C LYS A 35 12.31 -5.91 -8.70
N VAL A 36 11.97 -6.05 -7.43
CA VAL A 36 10.59 -6.13 -6.96
C VAL A 36 10.33 -5.06 -5.90
N THR A 37 9.22 -4.36 -6.02
CA THR A 37 8.73 -3.47 -4.97
C THR A 37 7.35 -3.92 -4.52
N ILE A 38 7.26 -4.35 -3.27
CA ILE A 38 6.03 -4.76 -2.62
C ILE A 38 5.43 -3.52 -1.96
N VAL A 39 4.20 -3.17 -2.36
CA VAL A 39 3.47 -2.03 -1.82
C VAL A 39 2.27 -2.52 -1.02
N THR A 40 2.19 -2.06 0.22
CA THR A 40 1.09 -2.35 1.14
C THR A 40 0.38 -1.05 1.52
N THR A 41 -0.88 -1.12 1.98
CA THR A 41 -1.58 0.10 2.43
C THR A 41 -1.30 0.48 3.89
N ARG A 42 -0.61 -0.39 4.64
CA ARG A 42 -0.15 -0.18 6.00
C ARG A 42 1.30 -0.65 6.14
N ALA A 43 2.06 -0.05 7.05
CA ALA A 43 3.43 -0.45 7.32
C ALA A 43 3.45 -1.90 7.83
N VAL A 44 4.05 -2.80 7.06
CA VAL A 44 4.27 -4.19 7.45
C VAL A 44 5.69 -4.35 7.98
N LYS A 45 5.83 -4.90 9.18
CA LYS A 45 7.13 -5.35 9.70
C LYS A 45 7.33 -6.80 9.27
N THR A 46 8.02 -7.03 8.16
CA THR A 46 8.44 -8.38 7.78
C THR A 46 9.84 -8.63 8.31
N SER A 47 10.04 -9.71 9.07
CA SER A 47 11.38 -10.21 9.37
C SER A 47 11.98 -10.75 8.06
N GLN A 48 12.91 -10.01 7.47
CA GLN A 48 13.62 -10.46 6.29
C GLN A 48 14.54 -11.61 6.71
N GLY A 49 14.30 -12.81 6.18
CA GLY A 49 15.21 -13.94 6.34
C GLY A 49 16.58 -13.59 5.71
N ASP A 50 17.62 -14.28 6.16
CA ASP A 50 19.04 -14.00 5.92
C ASP A 50 19.51 -14.31 4.48
N ASP A 51 18.78 -13.82 3.47
CA ASP A 51 19.12 -13.96 2.06
C ASP A 51 19.56 -12.59 1.51
N SER A 52 20.83 -12.28 1.75
CA SER A 52 21.46 -10.97 1.50
C SER A 52 21.41 -10.53 0.03
N GLN A 53 21.36 -11.47 -0.92
CA GLN A 53 21.27 -11.12 -2.34
C GLN A 53 19.83 -10.77 -2.76
N LEU A 54 18.83 -11.46 -2.20
CA LEU A 54 17.42 -11.17 -2.51
C LEU A 54 16.91 -9.93 -1.77
N SER A 55 17.49 -9.59 -0.62
CA SER A 55 17.14 -8.38 0.11
C SER A 55 17.47 -7.10 -0.67
N GLU A 56 18.52 -7.12 -1.50
CA GLU A 56 18.85 -6.00 -2.41
C GLU A 56 17.85 -5.86 -3.58
N LEU A 57 17.16 -6.94 -3.94
CA LEU A 57 16.23 -6.97 -5.07
C LEU A 57 14.78 -6.69 -4.66
N ILE A 58 14.41 -6.89 -3.39
CA ILE A 58 13.03 -6.76 -2.89
C ILE A 58 12.93 -5.58 -1.93
N LYS A 59 12.20 -4.54 -2.34
CA LYS A 59 11.89 -3.36 -1.52
C LYS A 59 10.45 -3.41 -1.01
N PHE A 60 10.22 -2.96 0.21
CA PHE A 60 8.88 -2.70 0.74
C PHE A 60 8.59 -1.21 0.78
N GLU A 61 7.38 -0.84 0.39
CA GLU A 61 6.85 0.51 0.45
C GLU A 61 5.42 0.49 1.01
N SER A 62 5.01 1.56 1.67
CA SER A 62 3.64 1.70 2.16
C SER A 62 3.00 2.94 1.56
N ILE A 63 1.81 2.79 1.00
CA ILE A 63 0.98 3.92 0.57
C ILE A 63 -0.13 4.09 1.61
N PRO A 64 -0.27 5.26 2.26
CA PRO A 64 -1.31 5.46 3.25
C PRO A 64 -2.69 5.31 2.61
N GLU A 65 -3.54 4.51 3.23
CA GLU A 65 -4.94 4.42 2.87
C GLU A 65 -5.66 5.73 3.24
N ARG A 66 -6.44 6.29 2.31
CA ARG A 66 -7.34 7.40 2.64
C ARG A 66 -8.44 6.85 3.53
N ILE A 67 -8.23 6.88 4.84
CA ILE A 67 -9.36 6.83 5.76
C ILE A 67 -9.97 8.23 5.71
N ASN A 68 -11.19 8.34 5.20
CA ASN A 68 -11.97 9.54 5.43
C ASN A 68 -12.18 9.57 6.96
N HIS A 69 -11.29 10.25 7.69
CA HIS A 69 -11.66 10.77 8.99
C HIS A 69 -12.95 11.54 8.73
N GLY A 70 -14.05 11.09 9.35
CA GLY A 70 -15.36 11.68 9.12
C GLY A 70 -15.25 13.19 9.33
N GLY A 71 -15.06 13.91 8.23
CA GLY A 71 -15.19 15.35 8.23
C GLY A 71 -16.64 15.56 8.55
N GLU A 72 -16.90 16.28 9.64
CA GLU A 72 -18.17 16.94 9.84
C GLU A 72 -18.59 17.50 8.48
N VAL A 73 -19.67 16.94 7.93
CA VAL A 73 -20.38 17.58 6.84
C VAL A 73 -20.65 18.97 7.40
N PRO A 74 -20.19 20.06 6.77
CA PRO A 74 -20.54 21.38 7.24
C PRO A 74 -22.06 21.40 7.24
N GLU A 75 -22.68 21.45 8.42
CA GLU A 75 -24.10 21.74 8.52
C GLU A 75 -24.25 23.09 7.86
N ILE A 76 -24.71 23.08 6.61
CA ILE A 76 -25.27 24.26 5.98
C ILE A 76 -26.50 24.59 6.82
N SER A 77 -26.30 25.36 7.89
CA SER A 77 -27.36 26.06 8.59
C SER A 77 -27.99 26.99 7.56
N ALA A 78 -28.95 26.46 6.82
CA ALA A 78 -29.88 27.25 6.05
C ALA A 78 -30.63 28.09 7.06
N HIS A 79 -30.24 29.36 7.19
CA HIS A 79 -31.05 30.39 7.82
C HIS A 79 -32.37 30.47 7.05
N HIS A 80 -33.34 29.65 7.45
CA HIS A 80 -34.73 29.83 7.10
C HIS A 80 -35.26 30.96 7.99
N GLN A 81 -35.13 32.19 7.51
CA GLN A 81 -35.85 33.32 8.07
C GLN A 81 -37.32 33.12 7.71
N ASP A 82 -38.15 32.80 8.71
CA ASP A 82 -39.61 32.72 8.56
C ASP A 82 -40.12 34.09 8.06
N PRO A 83 -40.74 34.18 6.87
CA PRO A 83 -41.18 35.45 6.31
C PRO A 83 -42.48 35.97 6.93
N ASN A 84 -42.99 35.34 8.00
CA ASN A 84 -44.26 35.70 8.61
C ASN A 84 -44.16 35.91 10.13
N LYS A 85 -43.27 36.84 10.51
CA LYS A 85 -43.32 37.46 11.84
C LYS A 85 -44.12 38.75 11.71
N ASP A 86 -45.40 38.66 12.08
CA ASP A 86 -46.26 39.81 12.40
C ASP A 86 -45.66 40.64 13.56
#